data_AF-A0A2T2VK02-F1
#
_entry.id   AF-A0A2T2VK02-F1
#
_cell.length_a   1.000
_cell.length_b   1.000
_cell.length_c   1.000
_cell.angle_alpha   90.00
_cell.angle_beta   90.00
_cell.angle_gamma   90.00
#
_symmetry.space_group_name_H-M   'P 1'
#
loop_
_entity.id
_entity.type
_entity.pdbx_description
1 polymer ?
#
loop_
_entity_poly.entity_id
_entity_poly.type
_entity_poly.pdbx_seq_one_letter_code
_entity_poly.pdbx_strand_id
1 'polypeptide(L)'
;MDPGAIENPKDRRNLYSQLADQGLSPVNLQIKKGEGSAQQIIFPGAILNYKNETMPLQLLQSQQGRNPEKVLHNSILELEYGIINSIKKFLSGKNKDIAFIGGHGELGKTPTKDIRQTLSNYYNIKRLNLPKYKVGSLYGFDLAIVAKPTEKFTELDKYKLDQFIMPWRRF
;
A
#
# COMPACT_ATOMS: atom_id res chain seq x y z
N MET A 1 19.19 -13.03 -7.77
CA MET A 1 19.80 -14.34 -8.12
C MET A 1 18.91 -14.99 -9.15
N ASP A 2 19.45 -15.45 -10.29
CA ASP A 2 18.67 -16.16 -11.31
C ASP A 2 18.45 -17.61 -10.83
N PRO A 3 17.22 -18.02 -10.46
CA PRO A 3 16.96 -19.39 -10.02
C PRO A 3 17.07 -20.42 -11.16
N GLY A 4 17.12 -19.95 -12.41
CA GLY A 4 17.30 -20.78 -13.61
C GLY A 4 18.71 -21.34 -13.77
N ALA A 5 19.70 -20.82 -13.05
CA ALA A 5 21.08 -21.28 -13.08
C ALA A 5 21.37 -22.48 -12.14
N ILE A 6 20.37 -22.95 -11.38
CA ILE A 6 20.54 -24.07 -10.43
C ILE A 6 20.26 -25.39 -11.14
N GLU A 7 21.32 -26.18 -11.36
CA GLU A 7 21.28 -27.49 -12.06
C GLU A 7 20.54 -28.58 -11.27
N ASN A 8 20.55 -28.52 -9.93
CA ASN A 8 19.90 -29.52 -9.08
C ASN A 8 18.40 -29.20 -8.86
N PRO A 9 17.47 -30.06 -9.34
CA PRO A 9 16.03 -29.82 -9.24
C PRO A 9 15.48 -29.79 -7.81
N LYS A 10 16.19 -30.41 -6.84
CA LYS A 10 15.79 -30.43 -5.42
C LYS A 10 16.12 -29.10 -4.72
N ASP A 11 17.30 -28.55 -5.01
CA ASP A 11 17.76 -27.27 -4.45
C ASP A 11 16.97 -26.09 -5.05
N ARG A 12 16.62 -26.18 -6.33
CA ARG A 12 15.75 -25.19 -7.00
C ARG A 12 14.35 -25.15 -6.37
N ARG A 13 13.77 -26.30 -6.03
CA ARG A 13 12.46 -26.37 -5.37
C ARG A 13 12.51 -25.81 -3.96
N ASN A 14 13.57 -26.08 -3.20
CA ASN A 14 13.77 -25.52 -1.87
C ASN A 14 13.91 -23.99 -1.91
N LEU A 15 14.67 -23.46 -2.87
CA LEU A 15 14.79 -22.01 -3.07
C LEU A 15 13.46 -21.36 -3.46
N TYR A 16 12.66 -22.02 -4.30
CA TYR A 16 11.32 -21.55 -4.66
C TYR A 16 10.37 -21.51 -3.45
N SER A 17 10.38 -22.56 -2.62
CA SER A 17 9.62 -22.58 -1.38
C SER A 17 10.07 -21.47 -0.42
N GLN A 18 11.38 -21.28 -0.25
CA GLN A 18 11.90 -20.21 0.62
C GLN A 18 11.52 -18.80 0.13
N LEU A 19 11.58 -18.55 -1.17
CA LEU A 19 11.19 -17.25 -1.74
C LEU A 19 9.67 -17.04 -1.65
N ALA A 20 8.87 -18.09 -1.83
CA ALA A 20 7.42 -18.04 -1.65
C ALA A 20 7.03 -17.82 -0.18
N ASP A 21 7.71 -18.50 0.77
CA ASP A 21 7.54 -18.31 2.21
C ASP A 21 7.93 -16.89 2.65
N GLN A 22 8.89 -16.29 1.95
CA GLN A 22 9.27 -14.89 2.12
C GLN A 22 8.30 -13.91 1.46
N GLY A 23 7.25 -14.38 0.76
CA GLY A 23 6.20 -13.55 0.17
C GLY A 23 6.43 -13.10 -1.27
N LEU A 24 7.44 -13.65 -1.96
CA LEU A 24 7.71 -13.37 -3.38
C LEU A 24 6.96 -14.34 -4.28
N SER A 25 6.28 -13.82 -5.31
CA SER A 25 5.53 -14.62 -6.27
C SER A 25 6.36 -14.93 -7.53
N PRO A 26 6.37 -16.18 -8.02
CA PRO A 26 7.00 -16.50 -9.30
C PRO A 26 6.24 -15.87 -10.47
N VAL A 27 6.97 -15.49 -11.52
CA VAL A 27 6.39 -15.16 -12.83
C VAL A 27 6.98 -16.03 -13.92
N ASN A 28 6.13 -16.42 -14.89
CA ASN A 28 6.55 -17.18 -16.06
C ASN A 28 6.87 -16.21 -17.20
N LEU A 29 8.15 -16.09 -17.55
CA LEU A 29 8.58 -15.37 -18.75
C LEU A 29 8.64 -16.32 -19.94
N GLN A 30 8.02 -15.92 -21.05
CA GLN A 30 8.21 -16.58 -22.34
C GLN A 30 9.29 -15.83 -23.11
N ILE A 31 10.44 -16.47 -23.29
CA ILE A 31 11.57 -15.93 -24.06
C ILE A 31 11.53 -16.59 -25.44
N LYS A 32 11.44 -15.79 -26.51
CA LYS A 32 11.64 -16.29 -27.87
C LYS A 32 13.15 -16.47 -28.10
N LYS A 33 13.60 -17.71 -28.34
CA LYS A 33 14.97 -18.04 -28.75
C LYS A 33 14.91 -18.69 -30.13
N GLY A 34 15.27 -17.94 -31.18
CA GLY A 34 15.30 -18.47 -32.55
C GLY A 34 13.96 -19.10 -32.97
N GLU A 35 13.99 -20.36 -33.42
CA GLU A 35 12.81 -21.14 -33.85
C GLU A 35 11.97 -21.71 -32.69
N GLY A 36 12.35 -21.47 -31.42
CA GLY A 36 11.67 -22.00 -30.24
C GLY A 36 11.18 -20.94 -29.26
N SER A 37 10.13 -21.27 -28.52
CA SER A 37 9.73 -20.53 -27.31
C SER A 37 10.24 -21.28 -26.08
N ALA A 38 10.99 -20.60 -25.22
CA ALA A 38 11.46 -21.13 -23.95
C ALA A 38 10.69 -20.47 -22.79
N GLN A 39 10.19 -21.27 -21.86
CA GLN A 39 9.57 -20.77 -20.63
C GLN A 39 10.60 -20.75 -19.51
N GLN A 40 10.83 -19.58 -18.92
CA GLN A 40 11.70 -19.41 -17.76
C GLN A 40 10.89 -18.85 -16.59
N ILE A 41 10.93 -19.55 -15.45
CA ILE A 41 10.32 -19.09 -14.20
C ILE A 41 11.34 -18.23 -13.47
N ILE A 42 11.00 -16.97 -13.20
CA ILE A 42 11.83 -16.06 -12.41
C ILE A 42 11.06 -15.53 -11.20
N PHE A 43 11.81 -15.11 -10.17
CA PHE A 43 11.28 -14.42 -9.00
C PHE A 43 11.78 -12.99 -9.02
N PRO A 44 11.04 -12.07 -9.66
CA PRO A 44 11.47 -10.70 -9.81
C PRO A 44 11.11 -9.94 -8.55
N GLY A 45 11.93 -10.10 -7.52
CA GLY A 45 11.76 -9.49 -6.22
C GLY A 45 13.10 -9.15 -5.58
N ALA A 46 13.06 -8.20 -4.66
CA ALA A 46 14.12 -7.91 -3.72
C ALA A 46 13.62 -8.14 -2.30
N ILE A 47 14.52 -8.45 -1.37
CA ILE A 47 14.19 -8.49 0.05
C ILE A 47 14.83 -7.25 0.66
N LEU A 48 14.01 -6.37 1.20
CA LEU A 48 14.47 -5.17 1.89
C LEU A 48 14.66 -5.50 3.37
N ASN A 49 15.87 -5.28 3.85
CA ASN A 49 16.18 -5.35 5.28
C ASN A 49 16.42 -3.92 5.77
N TYR A 50 15.60 -3.45 6.72
CA TYR A 50 15.81 -2.17 7.38
C TYR A 50 15.60 -2.33 8.88
N LYS A 51 16.64 -2.04 9.67
CA LYS A 51 16.70 -2.34 11.11
C LYS A 51 16.42 -3.83 11.38
N ASN A 52 15.38 -4.13 12.16
CA ASN A 52 14.95 -5.50 12.53
C ASN A 52 13.75 -5.99 11.70
N GLU A 53 13.35 -5.28 10.63
CA GLU A 53 12.23 -5.66 9.79
C GLU A 53 12.70 -6.08 8.40
N THR A 54 12.16 -7.21 7.94
CA THR A 54 12.40 -7.78 6.61
C THR A 54 11.10 -7.72 5.81
N MET A 55 11.14 -7.12 4.62
CA MET A 55 9.99 -7.05 3.73
C MET A 55 10.32 -7.52 2.32
N PRO A 56 9.53 -8.46 1.75
CA PRO A 56 9.61 -8.77 0.32
C PRO A 56 9.09 -7.61 -0.52
N LEU A 57 9.87 -7.21 -1.52
CA LEU A 57 9.50 -6.25 -2.54
C LEU A 57 9.40 -6.97 -3.88
N GLN A 58 8.19 -7.18 -4.40
CA GLN A 58 8.01 -7.67 -5.76
C GLN A 58 8.34 -6.55 -6.75
N LEU A 59 9.36 -6.75 -7.58
CA LEU A 59 9.86 -5.76 -8.54
C LEU A 59 9.04 -5.79 -9.83
N LEU A 60 8.81 -6.95 -10.45
CA LEU A 60 8.07 -7.02 -11.71
C LEU A 60 6.61 -7.44 -11.46
N GLN A 61 5.66 -6.57 -11.84
CA GLN A 61 4.30 -6.98 -12.14
C GLN A 61 4.26 -7.40 -13.62
N SER A 62 3.80 -8.64 -13.86
CA SER A 62 3.72 -9.23 -15.20
C SER A 62 2.84 -8.39 -16.13
N GLN A 63 3.44 -7.61 -17.04
CA GLN A 63 2.76 -6.93 -18.13
C GLN A 63 2.48 -7.93 -19.26
N GLN A 64 1.49 -8.82 -19.07
CA GLN A 64 1.02 -9.70 -20.14
C GLN A 64 0.40 -8.85 -21.26
N GLY A 65 0.97 -8.93 -22.47
CA GLY A 65 0.27 -8.56 -23.71
C GLY A 65 0.61 -7.23 -24.40
N ARG A 66 1.75 -6.57 -24.17
CA ARG A 66 2.15 -5.37 -24.96
C ARG A 66 3.54 -5.44 -25.60
N ASN A 67 3.63 -4.80 -26.76
CA ASN A 67 4.70 -4.85 -27.76
C ASN A 67 6.08 -4.42 -27.20
N PRO A 68 7.17 -5.21 -27.35
CA PRO A 68 8.39 -5.10 -26.54
C PRO A 68 9.18 -3.77 -26.63
N GLU A 69 9.13 -3.05 -27.74
CA GLU A 69 10.09 -1.96 -28.02
C GLU A 69 9.72 -0.61 -27.37
N LYS A 70 8.42 -0.30 -27.22
CA LYS A 70 7.95 0.90 -26.50
C LYS A 70 7.69 0.65 -25.00
N VAL A 71 7.77 -0.61 -24.58
CA VAL A 71 7.49 -1.05 -23.21
C VAL A 71 8.70 -0.84 -22.31
N LEU A 72 9.94 -0.98 -22.80
CA LEU A 72 11.12 -0.95 -21.94
C LEU A 72 11.27 0.37 -21.15
N HIS A 73 11.13 1.53 -21.81
CA HIS A 73 11.30 2.82 -21.14
C HIS A 73 10.17 3.11 -20.14
N ASN A 74 8.92 2.87 -20.52
CA ASN A 74 7.77 3.09 -19.64
C ASN A 74 7.74 2.08 -18.48
N SER A 75 8.18 0.84 -18.72
CA SER A 75 8.32 -0.16 -17.67
C SER A 75 9.39 0.23 -16.66
N ILE A 76 10.52 0.84 -17.06
CA ILE A 76 11.52 1.32 -16.10
C ILE A 76 10.94 2.40 -15.18
N LEU A 77 10.19 3.37 -15.73
CA LEU A 77 9.56 4.42 -14.93
C LEU A 77 8.48 3.89 -13.97
N GLU A 78 7.63 2.97 -14.45
CA GLU A 78 6.63 2.31 -13.60
C GLU A 78 7.29 1.47 -12.49
N LEU A 79 8.42 0.83 -12.80
CA LEU A 79 9.22 0.08 -11.83
C LEU A 79 9.82 1.00 -10.77
N GLU A 80 10.49 2.08 -11.17
CA GLU A 80 11.07 3.05 -10.24
C GLU A 80 9.99 3.63 -9.31
N TYR A 81 8.84 4.01 -9.87
CA TYR A 81 7.71 4.51 -9.08
C TYR A 81 7.20 3.44 -8.11
N GLY A 82 6.98 2.21 -8.57
CA GLY A 82 6.52 1.09 -7.75
C GLY A 82 7.48 0.77 -6.60
N ILE A 83 8.78 0.78 -6.86
CA ILE A 83 9.85 0.55 -5.88
C ILE A 83 9.88 1.68 -4.86
N ILE A 84 9.95 2.95 -5.31
CA ILE A 84 10.00 4.12 -4.41
C ILE A 84 8.73 4.18 -3.55
N ASN A 85 7.57 3.90 -4.12
CA ASN A 85 6.31 3.93 -3.40
C ASN A 85 6.26 2.84 -2.31
N SER A 86 6.71 1.62 -2.64
CA SER A 86 6.75 0.51 -1.69
C SER A 86 7.77 0.75 -0.57
N ILE A 87 8.94 1.29 -0.89
CA ILE A 87 9.95 1.69 0.09
C ILE A 87 9.42 2.82 0.98
N LYS A 88 8.75 3.84 0.41
CA LYS A 88 8.13 4.92 1.20
C LYS A 88 7.07 4.39 2.18
N LYS A 89 6.20 3.49 1.72
CA LYS A 89 5.22 2.81 2.57
C LYS A 89 5.91 2.12 3.75
N PHE A 90 6.95 1.35 3.47
CA PHE A 90 7.70 0.62 4.49
C PHE A 90 8.44 1.54 5.48
N LEU A 91 9.24 2.49 4.99
CA LEU A 91 10.03 3.40 5.83
C LEU A 91 9.18 4.34 6.69
N SER A 92 7.94 4.63 6.28
CA SER A 92 7.07 5.55 7.02
C SER A 92 6.66 5.05 8.40
N GLY A 93 6.85 3.76 8.73
CA GLY A 93 6.89 3.18 10.09
C GLY A 93 5.63 3.32 10.98
N LYS A 94 4.69 4.19 10.61
CA LYS A 94 3.37 4.39 11.19
C LYS A 94 2.42 4.76 10.05
N ASN A 95 1.49 3.86 9.73
CA ASN A 95 0.35 4.20 8.91
C ASN A 95 -0.37 5.37 9.60
N LYS A 96 -0.26 6.58 9.03
CA LYS A 96 -0.96 7.76 9.57
C LYS A 96 -2.44 7.43 9.72
N ASP A 97 -3.00 7.77 10.87
CA ASP A 97 -4.39 7.46 11.19
C ASP A 97 -5.30 8.60 10.66
N ILE A 98 -6.22 8.28 9.76
CA ILE A 98 -7.19 9.23 9.18
C ILE A 98 -8.59 8.92 9.73
N ALA A 99 -9.22 9.91 10.36
CA ALA A 99 -10.60 9.86 10.83
C ALA A 99 -11.57 10.41 9.78
N PHE A 100 -12.54 9.63 9.35
CA PHE A 100 -13.73 10.12 8.66
C PHE A 100 -14.82 10.44 9.68
N ILE A 101 -15.16 11.71 9.80
CA ILE A 101 -16.15 12.20 10.75
C ILE A 101 -17.56 11.90 10.24
N GLY A 102 -18.40 11.46 11.16
CA GLY A 102 -19.81 11.17 10.97
C GLY A 102 -20.64 11.67 12.14
N GLY A 103 -21.96 11.77 11.94
CA GLY A 103 -22.92 12.13 12.98
C GLY A 103 -23.69 13.43 12.73
N HIS A 104 -23.40 14.12 11.63
CA HIS A 104 -24.03 15.38 11.21
C HIS A 104 -24.47 15.32 9.73
N GLY A 105 -24.97 14.17 9.30
CA GLY A 105 -25.40 13.94 7.91
C GLY A 105 -24.27 13.91 6.87
N GLU A 106 -23.02 13.66 7.29
CA GLU A 106 -21.89 13.50 6.38
C GLU A 106 -22.08 12.30 5.43
N LEU A 107 -21.45 12.38 4.26
CA LEU A 107 -21.52 11.34 3.22
C LEU A 107 -21.27 9.94 3.80
N GLY A 108 -22.17 9.02 3.46
CA GLY A 108 -22.15 7.65 3.91
C GLY A 108 -20.96 6.84 3.37
N LYS A 109 -21.00 5.53 3.60
CA LYS A 109 -19.94 4.61 3.13
C LYS A 109 -19.86 4.54 1.60
N THR A 110 -20.99 4.58 0.90
CA THR A 110 -21.04 4.45 -0.57
C THR A 110 -20.40 5.64 -1.28
N PRO A 111 -20.77 6.90 -0.99
CA PRO A 111 -20.20 8.04 -1.71
C PRO A 111 -18.72 8.29 -1.37
N THR A 112 -18.25 7.80 -0.22
CA THR A 112 -16.84 7.94 0.20
C THR A 112 -15.99 6.69 -0.06
N LYS A 113 -16.55 5.67 -0.72
CA LYS A 113 -15.88 4.38 -0.89
C LYS A 113 -14.56 4.50 -1.65
N ASP A 114 -14.58 5.19 -2.78
CA ASP A 114 -13.42 5.27 -3.68
C ASP A 114 -12.22 6.00 -3.05
N ILE A 115 -12.48 7.17 -2.46
CA ILE A 115 -11.45 7.93 -1.72
C ILE A 115 -10.92 7.13 -0.51
N ARG A 116 -11.79 6.44 0.24
CA ARG A 116 -11.35 5.58 1.34
C ARG A 116 -10.51 4.41 0.85
N GLN A 117 -10.91 3.75 -0.23
CA GLN A 117 -10.15 2.63 -0.81
C GLN A 117 -8.75 3.11 -1.23
N THR A 118 -8.67 4.23 -1.93
CA THR A 118 -7.41 4.81 -2.40
C THR A 118 -6.49 5.18 -1.25
N LEU A 119 -7.01 5.86 -0.23
CA LEU A 119 -6.24 6.25 0.95
C LEU A 119 -5.84 5.04 1.81
N SER A 120 -6.64 3.96 1.84
CA SER A 120 -6.36 2.78 2.68
C SER A 120 -5.13 2.01 2.24
N ASN A 121 -4.67 2.22 1.01
CA ASN A 121 -3.42 1.67 0.49
C ASN A 121 -2.16 2.27 1.15
N TYR A 122 -2.32 3.38 1.88
CA TYR A 122 -1.23 4.19 2.44
C TYR A 122 -1.44 4.54 3.92
N TYR A 123 -2.70 4.58 4.38
CA TYR A 123 -3.09 5.13 5.67
C TYR A 123 -4.11 4.23 6.36
N ASN A 124 -4.15 4.29 7.68
CA ASN A 124 -5.18 3.58 8.44
C ASN A 124 -6.43 4.46 8.52
N ILE A 125 -7.55 3.98 7.99
CA ILE A 125 -8.78 4.79 7.91
C ILE A 125 -9.83 4.26 8.86
N LYS A 126 -10.26 5.11 9.80
CA LYS A 126 -11.38 4.80 10.71
C LYS A 126 -12.51 5.78 10.48
N ARG A 127 -13.75 5.31 10.66
CA ARG A 127 -14.93 6.19 10.67
C ARG A 127 -15.33 6.42 12.13
N LEU A 128 -15.51 7.68 12.51
CA LEU A 128 -15.80 8.10 13.86
C LEU A 128 -17.12 8.86 13.90
N ASN A 129 -18.03 8.47 14.79
CA ASN A 129 -19.28 9.19 15.00
C ASN A 129 -19.04 10.23 16.10
N LEU A 130 -18.83 11.49 15.73
CA LEU A 130 -18.34 12.52 16.64
C LEU A 130 -19.27 12.76 17.85
N PRO A 131 -20.61 12.83 17.70
CA PRO A 131 -21.53 12.96 18.84
C PRO A 131 -21.41 11.83 19.87
N LYS A 132 -21.21 10.58 19.42
CA LYS A 132 -21.15 9.41 20.31
C LYS A 132 -19.82 9.23 21.03
N TYR A 133 -18.78 9.95 20.62
CA TYR A 133 -17.43 9.76 21.15
C TYR A 133 -17.07 10.82 22.18
N LYS A 134 -16.20 10.44 23.13
CA LYS A 134 -15.71 11.31 24.20
C LYS A 134 -14.77 12.38 23.66
N VAL A 135 -14.63 13.48 24.41
CA VAL A 135 -13.60 14.49 24.17
C VAL A 135 -12.21 13.84 24.15
N GLY A 136 -11.35 14.26 23.22
CA GLY A 136 -10.01 13.68 23.02
C GLY A 136 -9.96 12.43 22.13
N SER A 137 -11.09 11.95 21.63
CA SER A 137 -11.13 10.79 20.72
C SER A 137 -10.43 11.03 19.36
N LEU A 138 -10.13 12.27 19.02
CA LEU A 138 -9.37 12.64 17.82
C LEU A 138 -7.84 12.68 18.03
N TYR A 139 -7.34 12.56 19.26
CA TYR A 139 -5.90 12.69 19.56
C TYR A 139 -5.03 11.61 18.93
N GLY A 140 -5.58 10.43 18.67
CA GLY A 140 -4.88 9.33 18.02
C GLY A 140 -4.82 9.44 16.49
N PHE A 141 -5.43 10.47 15.90
CA PHE A 141 -5.49 10.65 14.46
C PHE A 141 -4.55 11.77 13.99
N ASP A 142 -4.01 11.61 12.79
CA ASP A 142 -3.18 12.62 12.13
C ASP A 142 -4.00 13.56 11.24
N LEU A 143 -5.16 13.10 10.76
CA LEU A 143 -6.06 13.86 9.88
C LEU A 143 -7.52 13.53 10.19
N ALA A 144 -8.38 14.55 10.16
CA ALA A 144 -9.84 14.40 10.23
C ALA A 144 -10.49 14.93 8.94
N ILE A 145 -11.40 14.15 8.36
CA ILE A 145 -12.13 14.48 7.13
C ILE A 145 -13.62 14.58 7.45
N VAL A 146 -14.20 15.76 7.21
CA VAL A 146 -15.63 16.04 7.36
C VAL A 146 -16.24 16.13 5.95
N ALA A 147 -16.97 15.10 5.52
CA ALA A 147 -17.43 14.99 4.14
C ALA A 147 -18.87 15.52 3.99
N LYS A 148 -19.02 16.79 3.58
CA LYS A 148 -20.31 17.46 3.31
C LYS A 148 -21.34 17.24 4.45
N PRO A 149 -21.12 17.86 5.63
CA PRO A 149 -22.10 17.78 6.71
C PRO A 149 -23.39 18.52 6.30
N THR A 150 -24.55 17.94 6.62
CA THR A 150 -25.87 18.54 6.34
C THR A 150 -26.58 19.01 7.61
N GLU A 151 -26.08 18.63 8.78
CA GLU A 151 -26.62 19.02 10.09
C GLU A 151 -25.63 19.91 10.85
N LYS A 152 -26.15 20.67 11.83
CA LYS A 152 -25.33 21.57 12.65
C LYS A 152 -24.56 20.77 13.70
N PHE A 153 -23.31 21.16 13.93
CA PHE A 153 -22.51 20.67 15.04
C PHE A 153 -22.97 21.29 16.36
N THR A 154 -23.04 20.47 17.41
CA THR A 154 -23.27 20.97 18.78
C THR A 154 -22.03 21.71 19.30
N GLU A 155 -22.18 22.54 20.33
CA GLU A 155 -21.03 23.21 20.98
C GLU A 155 -19.99 22.21 21.49
N LEU A 156 -20.44 21.04 21.97
CA LEU A 156 -19.56 19.96 22.39
C LEU A 156 -18.76 19.39 21.20
N ASP A 157 -19.39 19.22 20.04
CA ASP A 157 -18.74 18.66 18.86
C ASP A 157 -17.75 19.64 18.22
N LYS A 158 -18.09 20.94 18.23
CA LYS A 158 -17.14 22.00 17.88
C LYS A 158 -15.93 21.97 18.80
N TYR A 159 -16.14 21.88 20.11
CA TYR A 159 -15.06 21.79 21.09
C TYR A 159 -14.13 20.58 20.84
N LYS A 160 -14.68 19.41 20.46
CA LYS A 160 -13.87 18.24 20.08
C LYS A 160 -13.00 18.51 18.85
N LEU A 161 -13.54 19.19 17.83
CA LEU A 161 -12.81 19.54 16.61
C LEU A 161 -11.76 20.63 16.86
N ASP A 162 -12.10 21.65 17.66
CA ASP A 162 -11.18 22.72 18.03
C ASP A 162 -9.97 22.16 18.78
N GLN A 163 -10.19 21.23 19.72
CA GLN A 163 -9.11 20.52 20.39
C GLN A 163 -8.19 19.74 19.44
N PHE A 164 -8.70 19.28 18.30
CA PHE A 164 -7.91 18.57 17.30
C PHE A 164 -7.07 19.54 16.45
N ILE A 165 -7.61 20.72 16.13
CA ILE A 165 -6.92 21.74 15.31
C ILE A 165 -5.84 22.45 16.13
N MET A 166 -6.08 22.65 17.42
CA MET A 166 -5.19 23.41 18.30
C MET A 166 -3.83 22.70 18.51
N PRO A 167 -2.71 23.25 18.01
CA PRO A 167 -1.43 22.56 17.97
C PRO A 167 -0.68 22.52 19.32
N TRP A 168 -1.12 23.29 20.33
CA TRP A 168 -0.41 23.44 21.61
C TRP A 168 -0.35 22.16 22.47
N ARG A 169 -1.00 21.06 22.05
CA ARG A 169 -1.04 19.77 22.75
C ARG A 169 -0.26 18.62 22.11
N ARG A 170 0.42 18.84 20.97
CA ARG A 170 1.32 17.84 20.35
C ARG A 170 2.76 18.08 20.79
N PHE A 171 3.04 17.96 22.10
CA PHE A 171 4.39 17.87 22.66
C PHE A 171 4.44 16.75 23.69
#